data_AF-A0A124GAF7-F1
#
_entry.id   AF-A0A124GAF7-F1
#
_cell.length_a   1.000
_cell.length_b   1.000
_cell.length_c   1.000
_cell.angle_alpha   90.00
_cell.angle_beta   90.00
_cell.angle_gamma   90.00
#
_symmetry.space_group_name_H-M   'P 1'
#
loop_
_entity.id
_entity.type
_entity.pdbx_description
1 polymer ?
#
loop_
_entity_poly.entity_id
_entity_poly.type
_entity_poly.pdbx_seq_one_letter_code
_entity_poly.pdbx_strand_id
1 'polypeptide(L)'
;MGPEIAELARTAGTTVVALMAGQAWESARDGVVALWQRFQPARAEAVGGELEATRDDLLLARQSGDTDTEAELTAEWQARVRRLLIAQPEVADELRRILAELSPALPQRQPSVEIRLNAEVSGSGRVYQAGRDQHITER
;
A
#
# COMPACT_ATOMS: atom_id res chain seq x y z
N MET A 1 13.69 19.42 -4.27
CA MET A 1 12.54 18.86 -3.52
C MET A 1 13.04 18.51 -2.12
N GLY A 2 12.33 18.93 -1.06
CA GLY A 2 12.74 18.59 0.30
C GLY A 2 12.46 17.10 0.61
N PRO A 3 13.33 16.39 1.33
CA PRO A 3 13.17 14.96 1.64
C PRO A 3 11.85 14.66 2.37
N GLU A 4 11.34 15.61 3.15
CA GLU A 4 10.09 15.48 3.90
C GLU A 4 8.85 15.34 2.99
N ILE A 5 8.82 16.02 1.83
CA ILE A 5 7.69 15.93 0.89
C ILE A 5 7.68 14.56 0.21
N ALA A 6 8.84 14.02 -0.14
CA ALA A 6 8.94 12.67 -0.71
C ALA A 6 8.45 11.62 0.28
N GLU A 7 8.88 11.70 1.53
CA GLU A 7 8.47 10.74 2.56
C GLU A 7 6.98 10.84 2.89
N LEU A 8 6.43 12.05 2.98
CA LEU A 8 4.99 12.23 3.20
C LEU A 8 4.18 11.66 2.03
N ALA A 9 4.58 11.92 0.79
CA ALA A 9 3.91 11.37 -0.38
C ALA A 9 3.99 9.84 -0.44
N ARG A 10 5.15 9.26 -0.10
CA ARG A 10 5.35 7.80 -0.04
C ARG A 10 4.45 7.16 1.00
N THR A 11 4.41 7.75 2.20
CA THR A 11 3.55 7.31 3.30
C THR A 11 2.09 7.38 2.88
N ALA A 12 1.66 8.51 2.29
CA ALA A 12 0.29 8.68 1.82
C ALA A 12 -0.12 7.65 0.77
N GLY A 13 0.69 7.45 -0.27
CA GLY A 13 0.41 6.47 -1.32
C GLY A 13 0.24 5.06 -0.77
N THR A 14 1.16 4.64 0.11
CA THR A 14 1.09 3.33 0.77
C THR A 14 -0.17 3.19 1.63
N THR A 15 -0.49 4.20 2.45
CA THR A 15 -1.66 4.17 3.34
C THR A 15 -2.96 4.11 2.54
N VAL A 16 -3.10 4.93 1.50
CA VAL A 16 -4.32 4.96 0.66
C VAL A 16 -4.56 3.61 -0.01
N VAL A 17 -3.55 3.03 -0.66
CA VAL A 17 -3.67 1.72 -1.32
C VAL A 17 -3.92 0.60 -0.31
N ALA A 18 -3.28 0.64 0.86
CA ALA A 18 -3.53 -0.37 1.90
C ALA A 18 -4.98 -0.36 2.40
N LEU A 19 -5.61 0.82 2.47
CA LEU A 19 -6.99 0.98 2.94
C LEU A 19 -8.05 0.63 1.89
N MET A 20 -7.73 0.73 0.59
CA MET A 20 -8.64 0.36 -0.52
C MET A 20 -9.16 -1.07 -0.43
N ALA A 21 -8.32 -1.99 0.02
CA ALA A 21 -8.66 -3.39 0.15
C ALA A 21 -9.20 -3.76 1.56
N GLY A 22 -9.37 -2.77 2.43
CA GLY A 22 -9.84 -2.95 3.81
C GLY A 22 -11.28 -2.52 4.01
N GLN A 23 -11.82 -2.81 5.20
CA GLN A 23 -13.17 -2.42 5.61
C GLN A 23 -13.32 -0.92 5.85
N ALA A 24 -12.21 -0.20 6.02
CA ALA A 24 -12.19 1.24 6.23
C ALA A 24 -12.10 2.06 4.93
N TRP A 25 -12.26 1.41 3.76
CA TRP A 25 -12.14 2.05 2.46
C TRP A 25 -13.00 3.31 2.33
N GLU A 26 -14.30 3.22 2.61
CA GLU A 26 -15.24 4.33 2.39
C GLU A 26 -14.81 5.59 3.18
N SER A 27 -14.45 5.40 4.46
CA SER A 27 -13.95 6.49 5.31
C SER A 27 -12.64 7.09 4.79
N ALA A 28 -11.72 6.23 4.32
CA ALA A 28 -10.46 6.68 3.74
C ALA A 28 -10.68 7.48 2.44
N ARG A 29 -11.54 6.98 1.56
CA ARG A 29 -11.93 7.63 0.32
C ARG A 29 -12.52 9.01 0.59
N ASP A 30 -13.47 9.10 1.51
CA ASP A 30 -14.12 10.36 1.85
C ASP A 30 -13.13 11.39 2.41
N GLY A 31 -12.20 10.96 3.28
CA GLY A 31 -11.13 11.83 3.79
C GLY A 31 -10.21 12.35 2.68
N VAL A 32 -9.80 11.48 1.75
CA VAL A 32 -8.95 11.87 0.61
C VAL A 32 -9.71 12.79 -0.35
N VAL A 33 -10.97 12.50 -0.67
CA VAL A 33 -11.80 13.38 -1.52
C VAL A 33 -12.00 14.73 -0.85
N ALA A 34 -12.29 14.78 0.44
CA ALA A 34 -12.44 16.03 1.20
C ALA A 34 -11.16 16.88 1.18
N LEU A 35 -9.99 16.24 1.27
CA LEU A 35 -8.70 16.93 1.09
C LEU A 35 -8.64 17.60 -0.29
N TRP A 36 -8.95 16.87 -1.35
CA TRP A 36 -8.96 17.43 -2.70
C TRP A 36 -10.06 18.49 -2.89
N GLN A 37 -11.24 18.35 -2.28
CA GLN A 37 -12.28 19.38 -2.32
C GLN A 37 -11.80 20.69 -1.70
N ARG A 38 -11.00 20.62 -0.63
CA ARG A 38 -10.49 21.80 0.07
C ARG A 38 -9.41 22.54 -0.72
N PHE A 39 -8.50 21.81 -1.38
CA PHE A 39 -7.30 22.38 -1.99
C PHE A 39 -7.34 22.43 -3.53
N GLN A 40 -8.05 21.50 -4.20
CA GLN A 40 -8.27 21.50 -5.64
C GLN A 40 -9.70 21.05 -5.99
N PRO A 41 -10.72 21.87 -5.69
CA PRO A 41 -12.13 21.47 -5.85
C PRO A 41 -12.45 20.93 -7.24
N ALA A 42 -11.88 21.54 -8.28
CA ALA A 42 -12.07 21.14 -9.68
C ALA A 42 -11.54 19.73 -10.02
N ARG A 43 -10.65 19.15 -9.19
CA ARG A 43 -10.14 17.78 -9.37
C ARG A 43 -10.80 16.76 -8.44
N ALA A 44 -11.58 17.19 -7.45
CA ALA A 44 -12.04 16.30 -6.39
C ALA A 44 -12.92 15.14 -6.89
N GLU A 45 -13.83 15.43 -7.82
CA GLU A 45 -14.67 14.40 -8.45
C GLU A 45 -13.83 13.38 -9.23
N ALA A 46 -12.88 13.85 -10.03
CA ALA A 46 -11.96 13.00 -10.78
C ALA A 46 -11.13 12.11 -9.85
N VAL A 47 -10.61 12.66 -8.75
CA VAL A 47 -9.87 11.88 -7.74
C VAL A 47 -10.74 10.82 -7.08
N GLY A 48 -12.01 11.12 -6.80
CA GLY A 48 -12.97 10.14 -6.30
C GLY A 48 -13.17 8.97 -7.26
N GLY A 49 -13.27 9.24 -8.57
CA GLY A 49 -13.34 8.18 -9.59
C GLY A 49 -12.03 7.38 -9.73
N GLU A 50 -10.88 8.05 -9.71
CA GLU A 50 -9.56 7.40 -9.75
C GLU A 50 -9.33 6.49 -8.53
N LEU A 51 -9.84 6.89 -7.37
CA LEU A 51 -9.81 6.09 -6.13
C LEU A 51 -10.59 4.78 -6.28
N GLU A 52 -11.81 4.84 -6.82
CA GLU A 52 -12.62 3.63 -7.04
C GLU A 52 -11.99 2.71 -8.10
N ALA A 53 -11.55 3.27 -9.22
CA ALA A 53 -10.90 2.49 -10.27
C ALA A 53 -9.64 1.78 -9.74
N THR A 54 -8.82 2.49 -8.96
CA THR A 54 -7.62 1.89 -8.33
C THR A 54 -8.00 0.74 -7.39
N ARG A 55 -9.09 0.89 -6.63
CA ARG A 55 -9.56 -0.16 -5.72
C ARG A 55 -9.96 -1.41 -6.49
N ASP A 56 -10.70 -1.26 -7.59
CA ASP A 56 -11.11 -2.39 -8.43
C ASP A 56 -9.88 -3.14 -8.97
N ASP A 57 -8.90 -2.43 -9.50
CA ASP A 57 -7.64 -3.00 -10.00
C ASP A 57 -6.84 -3.69 -8.88
N LEU A 58 -6.76 -3.06 -7.70
CA LEU A 58 -6.10 -3.64 -6.53
C LEU A 58 -6.77 -4.94 -6.08
N LEU A 59 -8.10 -4.98 -6.05
CA LEU A 59 -8.84 -6.17 -5.64
C LEU A 59 -8.63 -7.32 -6.64
N LEU A 60 -8.51 -7.03 -7.93
CA LEU A 60 -8.16 -8.02 -8.94
C LEU A 60 -6.72 -8.52 -8.76
N ALA A 61 -5.76 -7.61 -8.59
CA ALA A 61 -4.36 -7.94 -8.35
C ALA A 61 -4.17 -8.82 -7.11
N ARG A 62 -4.88 -8.54 -6.02
CA ARG A 62 -4.83 -9.37 -4.80
C ARG A 62 -5.45 -10.75 -4.99
N GLN A 63 -6.49 -10.86 -5.81
CA GLN A 63 -7.09 -12.16 -6.14
C GLN A 63 -6.15 -13.03 -6.98
N SER A 64 -5.38 -12.43 -7.89
CA SER A 64 -4.39 -13.13 -8.71
C SER A 64 -3.02 -13.30 -8.05
N GLY A 65 -2.77 -12.62 -6.92
CA GLY A 65 -1.46 -12.59 -6.27
C GLY A 65 -0.43 -11.72 -7.01
N ASP A 66 -0.89 -10.79 -7.84
CA ASP A 66 -0.05 -9.88 -8.62
C ASP A 66 0.47 -8.72 -7.75
N THR A 67 1.65 -8.93 -7.18
CA THR A 67 2.32 -7.92 -6.34
C THR A 67 2.89 -6.75 -7.13
N ASP A 68 3.16 -6.93 -8.42
CA ASP A 68 3.75 -5.89 -9.26
C ASP A 68 2.69 -4.82 -9.55
N THR A 69 1.47 -5.22 -9.89
CA THR A 69 0.34 -4.29 -10.02
C THR A 69 0.07 -3.52 -8.72
N GLU A 70 0.08 -4.17 -7.55
CA GLU A 70 -0.09 -3.47 -6.26
C GLU A 70 1.01 -2.43 -6.00
N ALA A 71 2.26 -2.72 -6.39
CA ALA A 71 3.38 -1.79 -6.29
C ALA A 71 3.24 -0.60 -7.27
N GLU A 72 2.79 -0.85 -8.50
CA GLU A 72 2.54 0.19 -9.50
C GLU A 72 1.43 1.16 -9.06
N LEU A 73 0.31 0.64 -8.58
CA LEU A 73 -0.79 1.44 -8.04
C LEU A 73 -0.34 2.30 -6.86
N THR A 74 0.51 1.75 -5.98
CA THR A 74 1.11 2.50 -4.86
C THR A 74 1.99 3.65 -5.35
N ALA A 75 2.85 3.39 -6.33
CA ALA A 75 3.73 4.40 -6.91
C ALA A 75 2.94 5.52 -7.62
N GLU A 76 1.83 5.17 -8.26
CA GLU A 76 0.92 6.10 -8.93
C GLU A 76 0.31 7.09 -7.93
N TRP A 77 -0.24 6.59 -6.82
CA TRP A 77 -0.80 7.43 -5.75
C TRP A 77 0.27 8.28 -5.06
N GLN A 78 1.47 7.73 -4.80
CA GLN A 78 2.59 8.52 -4.32
C GLN A 78 2.93 9.67 -5.28
N ALA A 79 2.90 9.43 -6.59
CA ALA A 79 3.18 10.47 -7.58
C ALA A 79 2.09 11.56 -7.62
N ARG A 80 0.81 11.18 -7.50
CA ARG A 80 -0.32 12.13 -7.42
C ARG A 80 -0.20 13.01 -6.18
N VAL A 81 -0.03 12.42 -5.00
CA VAL A 81 0.10 13.16 -3.73
C VAL A 81 1.32 14.08 -3.77
N ARG A 82 2.45 13.61 -4.32
CA ARG A 82 3.65 14.44 -4.49
C ARG A 82 3.37 15.67 -5.36
N ARG A 83 2.65 15.51 -6.47
CA ARG A 83 2.26 16.65 -7.33
C ARG A 83 1.37 17.64 -6.59
N LEU A 84 0.44 17.15 -5.77
CA LEU A 84 -0.41 18.00 -4.94
C LEU A 84 0.43 18.80 -3.92
N LEU A 85 1.33 18.13 -3.17
CA LEU A 85 2.19 18.77 -2.17
C LEU A 85 3.17 19.78 -2.77
N ILE A 86 3.65 19.55 -4.00
CA ILE A 86 4.50 20.51 -4.71
C ILE A 86 3.70 21.75 -5.13
N ALA A 87 2.47 21.54 -5.63
CA ALA A 87 1.60 22.64 -6.06
C ALA A 87 1.07 23.46 -4.88
N GLN A 88 0.82 22.80 -3.74
CA GLN A 88 0.23 23.38 -2.53
C GLN A 88 0.89 22.80 -1.28
N PRO A 89 2.05 23.37 -0.86
CA PRO A 89 2.76 22.91 0.33
C PRO A 89 1.92 22.92 1.62
N GLU A 90 0.94 23.81 1.71
CA GLU A 90 -0.02 23.93 2.82
C GLU A 90 -0.91 22.70 3.02
N VAL A 91 -1.01 21.82 2.01
CA VAL A 91 -1.69 20.52 2.09
C VAL A 91 -1.01 19.60 3.10
N ALA A 92 0.30 19.76 3.33
CA ALA A 92 1.11 18.82 4.09
C ALA A 92 0.57 18.58 5.51
N ASP A 93 0.14 19.63 6.21
CA ASP A 93 -0.35 19.51 7.58
C ASP A 93 -1.72 18.85 7.66
N GLU A 94 -2.60 19.13 6.70
CA GLU A 94 -3.89 18.44 6.61
C GLU A 94 -3.71 16.97 6.24
N LEU A 95 -2.82 16.67 5.27
CA LEU A 95 -2.52 15.30 4.90
C LEU A 95 -1.95 14.51 6.07
N ARG A 96 -1.05 15.09 6.89
CA ARG A 96 -0.55 14.44 8.10
C ARG A 96 -1.66 14.12 9.10
N ARG A 97 -2.61 15.03 9.30
CA ARG A 97 -3.78 14.80 10.18
C ARG A 97 -4.62 13.64 9.69
N ILE A 98 -5.01 13.66 8.41
CA ILE A 98 -5.78 12.56 7.79
C ILE A 98 -5.04 11.22 7.92
N LEU A 99 -3.73 11.18 7.64
CA LEU A 99 -2.96 9.94 7.77
C LEU A 99 -2.89 9.43 9.21
N ALA A 100 -2.82 10.32 10.20
CA ALA A 100 -2.87 9.94 11.61
C ALA A 100 -4.24 9.36 12.00
N GLU A 101 -5.34 9.92 11.49
CA GLU A 101 -6.70 9.42 11.69
C GLU A 101 -6.95 8.06 11.02
N LEU A 102 -6.34 7.83 9.86
CA LEU A 102 -6.48 6.59 9.09
C LEU A 102 -5.54 5.47 9.57
N SER A 103 -4.44 5.80 10.24
CA SER A 103 -3.44 4.83 10.73
C SER A 103 -4.03 3.65 11.53
N PRO A 104 -4.98 3.85 12.48
CA PRO A 104 -5.59 2.76 13.24
C PRO A 104 -6.40 1.79 12.39
N ALA A 105 -6.84 2.23 11.21
CA ALA A 105 -7.66 1.44 10.29
C ALA A 105 -6.83 0.63 9.29
N LEU A 106 -5.51 0.82 9.28
CA LEU A 106 -4.63 0.04 8.42
C LEU A 106 -4.75 -1.46 8.76
N PRO A 107 -4.80 -2.34 7.74
CA PRO A 107 -4.71 -3.76 7.98
C PRO A 107 -3.48 -4.03 8.83
N GLN A 108 -3.62 -4.77 9.94
CA GLN A 108 -2.46 -5.22 10.69
C GLN A 108 -1.60 -6.00 9.70
N ARG A 109 -0.43 -5.43 9.34
CA ARG A 109 0.53 -6.10 8.48
C ARG A 109 0.93 -7.36 9.25
N GLN A 110 0.38 -8.50 8.87
CA GLN A 110 0.96 -9.76 9.31
C GLN A 110 2.42 -9.69 8.86
N PRO A 111 3.40 -9.85 9.76
CA PRO A 111 4.78 -9.80 9.37
C PRO A 111 4.98 -10.87 8.27
N SER A 112 5.20 -10.41 7.04
CA SER A 112 5.59 -11.27 5.95
C SER A 112 7.00 -11.74 6.27
N VAL A 113 7.12 -12.94 6.84
CA VAL A 113 8.42 -13.56 7.07
C VAL A 113 8.94 -14.02 5.70
N GLU A 114 9.93 -13.32 5.15
CA GLU A 114 10.68 -13.81 3.99
C GLU A 114 11.52 -15.01 4.45
N ILE A 115 11.12 -16.22 4.08
CA ILE A 115 11.88 -17.43 4.39
C ILE A 115 12.68 -17.82 3.14
N ARG A 116 14.00 -17.59 3.18
CA ARG A 116 14.93 -18.05 2.14
C ARG A 116 15.58 -19.37 2.57
N LEU A 117 15.20 -20.46 1.93
CA LEU A 117 15.77 -21.79 2.15
C LEU A 117 16.75 -22.10 1.03
N ASN A 118 18.04 -22.14 1.35
CA ASN A 118 19.08 -22.60 0.43
C ASN A 118 19.55 -23.98 0.90
N ALA A 119 19.63 -24.94 -0.02
CA ALA A 119 20.16 -26.28 0.21
C ALA A 119 21.16 -26.65 -0.88
N GLU A 120 22.31 -27.15 -0.48
CA GLU A 120 23.29 -27.75 -1.37
C GLU A 120 23.58 -29.16 -0.85
N VAL A 121 23.43 -30.17 -1.72
CA VAL A 121 23.69 -31.57 -1.37
C VAL A 121 24.71 -32.15 -2.33
N SER A 122 25.67 -32.90 -1.79
CA SER A 122 26.67 -33.64 -2.56
C SER A 122 26.77 -35.09 -2.07
N GLY A 123 27.20 -36.00 -2.93
CA GLY A 123 27.20 -37.44 -2.63
C GLY A 123 25.79 -38.02 -2.47
N SER A 124 25.61 -38.96 -1.54
CA SER A 124 24.32 -39.63 -1.27
C SER A 124 23.51 -38.96 -0.15
N GLY A 125 23.59 -37.64 -0.01
CA GLY A 125 22.88 -36.88 1.03
C GLY A 125 21.41 -36.60 0.69
N ARG A 126 20.58 -36.46 1.73
CA ARG A 126 19.18 -36.02 1.61
C ARG A 126 18.99 -34.72 2.38
N VAL A 127 18.32 -33.75 1.78
CA VAL A 127 17.94 -32.50 2.45
C VAL A 127 16.42 -32.41 2.52
N TYR A 128 15.93 -32.12 3.72
CA TYR A 128 14.55 -31.79 3.98
C TYR A 128 14.52 -30.39 4.59
N GLN A 129 13.81 -29.46 3.95
CA GLN A 129 13.63 -28.09 4.46
C GLN A 129 12.15 -27.76 4.45
N ALA A 130 11.69 -27.08 5.51
CA ALA A 130 10.34 -26.55 5.61
C ALA A 130 10.37 -25.20 6.32
N GLY A 131 9.58 -24.24 5.84
CA GLY A 131 9.40 -22.94 6.49
C GLY A 131 8.41 -22.96 7.67
N ARG A 132 7.92 -24.15 8.05
CA ARG A 132 6.94 -24.42 9.12
C ARG A 132 7.01 -25.92 9.45
N ASP A 133 5.96 -26.54 9.97
CA ASP A 133 6.03 -27.92 10.50
C ASP A 133 6.41 -28.97 9.44
N GLN A 134 7.35 -29.84 9.79
CA GLN A 134 7.82 -30.96 8.98
C GLN A 134 7.83 -32.26 9.79
N HIS A 135 7.06 -33.25 9.34
CA HIS A 135 7.10 -34.61 9.88
C HIS A 135 7.79 -35.53 8.88
N ILE A 136 8.90 -36.13 9.29
CA ILE A 136 9.66 -37.10 8.49
C ILE A 136 9.61 -38.44 9.22
N THR A 137 9.17 -39.48 8.53
CA THR A 137 9.22 -40.85 9.02
C THR A 137 10.16 -41.64 8.12
N GLU A 138 11.30 -42.06 8.68
CA GLU A 138 12.27 -42.90 7.98
C GLU A 138 12.02 -44.38 8.32
N ARG A 139 12.36 -45.28 7.39
CA ARG A 139 12.23 -46.74 7.53
C ARG A 139 13.59 -47.38 7.69
#